data_AF-A0A3N5EQK7-F1
#
_entry.id   AF-A0A3N5EQK7-F1
#
_cell.length_a   1.000
_cell.length_b   1.000
_cell.length_c   1.000
_cell.angle_alpha   90.00
_cell.angle_beta   90.00
_cell.angle_gamma   90.00
#
_symmetry.space_group_name_H-M   'P 1'
#
loop_
_entity.id
_entity.type
_entity.pdbx_description
1 polymer ?
#
loop_
_entity_poly.entity_id
_entity_poly.type
_entity_poly.pdbx_seq_one_letter_code
_entity_poly.pdbx_strand_id
1 'polypeptide(L)'
;MCDSCGCPSPSDHNHDHTHDHGHTHNHSTSTTKTVDVHTSLFAANDALAKTNREHFEEIGAVALNLISSPGSGKTTLLEYTIEALKSEINIAVIEGDIETERDADRIRAKGVPVIQLTTGGACHLDASMTHRGFHLLQKQPGGDKIDLLFIENVGNLVCPAT
;
A
#
# COMPACT_ATOMS: atom_id res chain seq x y z
N MET A 1 -1.73 -26.69 13.94
CA MET A 1 -3.16 -26.67 13.59
C MET A 1 -3.90 -27.54 14.59
N CYS A 2 -4.27 -27.13 15.82
CA CYS A 2 -4.29 -25.82 16.48
C CYS A 2 -4.48 -24.69 15.49
N ASP A 3 -5.69 -24.30 15.16
CA ASP A 3 -5.77 -22.90 14.74
C ASP A 3 -5.70 -22.04 16.03
N SER A 4 -6.13 -22.63 17.16
CA SER A 4 -5.51 -22.62 18.49
C SER A 4 -5.72 -24.01 19.15
N CYS A 5 -4.90 -24.38 20.15
CA CYS A 5 -4.67 -25.75 20.66
C CYS A 5 -5.83 -26.75 20.62
N GLY A 6 -5.69 -27.85 19.85
CA GLY A 6 -6.64 -28.96 19.79
C GLY A 6 -6.42 -30.00 20.90
N CYS A 7 -7.01 -29.77 22.08
CA CYS A 7 -7.06 -30.76 23.16
C CYS A 7 -8.48 -31.35 23.26
N PRO A 8 -8.66 -32.68 23.39
CA PRO A 8 -9.93 -33.26 23.80
C PRO A 8 -10.06 -33.13 25.33
N SER A 9 -11.08 -32.41 25.79
CA SER A 9 -11.41 -32.34 27.22
C SER A 9 -12.12 -33.63 27.68
N PRO A 10 -11.85 -34.13 28.89
CA PRO A 10 -12.37 -35.39 29.37
C PRO A 10 -13.85 -35.31 29.76
N SER A 11 -14.49 -36.48 29.68
CA SER A 11 -15.87 -36.84 29.99
C SER A 11 -16.42 -36.41 31.36
N ASP A 12 -17.75 -36.14 31.35
CA ASP A 12 -18.79 -36.37 32.37
C ASP A 12 -18.60 -35.92 33.81
N HIS A 13 -19.41 -34.94 34.24
CA HIS A 13 -20.12 -34.99 35.53
C HIS A 13 -21.48 -34.28 35.44
N ASN A 14 -22.54 -35.05 35.69
CA ASN A 14 -23.93 -34.62 35.76
C ASN A 14 -24.25 -34.25 37.22
N HIS A 15 -24.58 -32.98 37.49
CA HIS A 15 -25.10 -32.56 38.80
C HIS A 15 -26.35 -31.72 38.60
N ASP A 16 -27.48 -32.30 39.02
CA ASP A 16 -28.79 -31.68 39.09
C ASP A 16 -28.89 -30.85 40.37
N HIS A 17 -28.99 -29.53 40.22
CA HIS A 17 -29.34 -28.61 41.29
C HIS A 17 -30.39 -27.62 40.78
N THR A 18 -31.63 -27.86 41.22
CA THR A 18 -32.77 -26.96 41.05
C THR A 18 -32.75 -25.91 42.16
N HIS A 19 -32.43 -24.67 41.81
CA HIS A 19 -32.71 -23.50 42.65
C HIS A 19 -33.37 -22.41 41.81
N ASP A 20 -34.66 -22.21 42.08
CA ASP A 20 -35.52 -21.17 41.54
C ASP A 20 -35.25 -19.86 42.30
N HIS A 21 -34.56 -18.93 41.65
CA HIS A 21 -34.51 -17.53 42.06
C HIS A 21 -34.71 -16.64 40.83
N GLY A 22 -35.96 -16.28 40.57
CA GLY A 22 -36.36 -15.29 39.58
C GLY A 22 -35.85 -13.88 39.95
N HIS A 23 -34.67 -13.53 39.46
CA HIS A 23 -34.21 -12.15 39.36
C HIS A 23 -34.24 -11.70 37.90
N THR A 24 -35.22 -10.87 37.55
CA THR A 24 -35.34 -10.24 36.23
C THR A 24 -34.31 -9.12 36.11
N HIS A 25 -33.09 -9.46 35.69
CA HIS A 25 -32.13 -8.45 35.25
C HIS A 25 -32.49 -8.06 33.82
N ASN A 26 -33.08 -6.86 33.68
CA ASN A 26 -33.32 -6.23 32.39
C ASN A 26 -31.97 -5.74 31.85
N HIS A 27 -31.16 -6.64 31.30
CA HIS A 27 -30.02 -6.25 30.48
C HIS A 27 -30.59 -5.66 29.19
N SER A 28 -30.67 -4.32 29.14
CA SER A 28 -30.72 -3.61 27.87
C SER A 28 -29.60 -4.19 27.01
N THR A 29 -30.00 -4.89 25.95
CA THR A 29 -29.12 -5.44 24.94
C THR A 29 -28.36 -4.28 24.33
N SER A 30 -27.21 -3.96 24.90
CA SER A 30 -26.19 -3.15 24.27
C SER A 30 -25.92 -3.84 22.93
N THR A 31 -26.43 -3.24 21.87
CA THR A 31 -26.25 -3.73 20.52
C THR A 31 -24.78 -3.53 20.18
N THR A 32 -23.99 -4.58 20.32
CA THR A 32 -22.61 -4.60 19.81
C THR A 32 -22.69 -4.45 18.31
N LYS A 33 -22.43 -3.24 17.80
CA LYS A 33 -22.26 -3.00 16.36
C LYS A 33 -20.88 -3.52 15.97
N THR A 34 -20.84 -4.65 15.28
CA THR A 34 -19.65 -5.09 14.57
C THR A 34 -19.45 -4.16 13.38
N VAL A 35 -18.44 -3.29 13.44
CA VAL A 35 -18.03 -2.45 12.32
C VAL A 35 -16.97 -3.21 11.55
N ASP A 36 -17.19 -3.44 10.26
CA ASP A 36 -16.22 -4.06 9.38
C ASP A 36 -15.15 -3.04 8.96
N VAL A 37 -14.06 -3.01 9.73
CA VAL A 37 -12.97 -2.04 9.58
C VAL A 37 -12.17 -2.26 8.29
N HIS A 38 -12.07 -3.50 7.81
CA HIS A 38 -11.26 -3.83 6.63
C HIS A 38 -11.80 -3.18 5.36
N THR A 39 -13.12 -3.25 5.15
CA THR A 39 -13.78 -2.64 3.99
C THR A 39 -13.57 -1.12 3.95
N SER A 40 -13.55 -0.45 5.12
CA SER A 40 -13.38 1.00 5.19
C SER A 40 -11.97 1.47 4.82
N LEU A 41 -10.93 0.69 5.12
CA LEU A 41 -9.55 1.05 4.81
C LEU A 41 -9.28 0.99 3.30
N PHE A 42 -9.69 -0.09 2.64
CA PHE A 42 -9.55 -0.23 1.19
C PHE A 42 -10.35 0.85 0.45
N ALA A 43 -11.58 1.14 0.90
CA ALA A 43 -12.40 2.18 0.30
C ALA A 43 -11.75 3.58 0.40
N ALA A 44 -11.09 3.89 1.51
CA ALA A 44 -10.37 5.16 1.67
C ALA A 44 -9.15 5.23 0.74
N ASN A 45 -8.40 4.14 0.61
CA ASN A 45 -7.28 4.05 -0.33
C ASN A 45 -7.74 4.19 -1.78
N ASP A 46 -8.81 3.49 -2.18
CA ASP A 46 -9.36 3.55 -3.54
C ASP A 46 -9.85 4.95 -3.92
N ALA A 47 -10.48 5.65 -2.97
CA ALA A 47 -10.90 7.03 -3.15
C ALA A 47 -9.70 7.94 -3.41
N LEU A 48 -8.62 7.78 -2.64
CA LEU A 48 -7.40 8.56 -2.83
C LEU A 48 -6.65 8.18 -4.10
N ALA A 49 -6.64 6.89 -4.47
CA ALA A 49 -6.07 6.43 -5.73
C ALA A 49 -6.82 7.03 -6.93
N LYS A 50 -8.14 7.24 -6.82
CA LYS A 50 -8.92 7.96 -7.84
C LYS A 50 -8.46 9.41 -7.97
N THR A 51 -8.30 10.12 -6.86
CA THR A 51 -7.77 11.49 -6.87
C THR A 51 -6.36 11.56 -7.46
N ASN A 52 -5.49 10.59 -7.19
CA ASN A 52 -4.17 10.54 -7.81
C ASN A 52 -4.26 10.37 -9.33
N ARG A 53 -5.14 9.49 -9.82
CA ARG A 53 -5.38 9.34 -11.26
C ARG A 53 -5.88 10.64 -11.89
N GLU A 54 -6.80 11.34 -11.23
CA GLU A 54 -7.29 12.66 -11.68
C GLU A 54 -6.12 13.66 -11.79
N HIS A 55 -5.24 13.73 -10.79
CA HIS A 55 -4.04 14.59 -10.86
C HIS A 55 -3.09 14.23 -12.00
N PHE A 56 -2.90 12.94 -12.29
CA PHE A 56 -2.03 12.49 -13.39
C PHE A 56 -2.66 12.83 -14.74
N GLU A 57 -3.97 12.62 -14.88
CA GLU A 57 -4.75 12.95 -16.08
C GLU A 57 -4.76 14.47 -16.35
N GLU A 58 -4.90 15.29 -15.32
CA GLU A 58 -4.87 16.77 -15.42
C GLU A 58 -3.57 17.29 -16.05
N ILE A 59 -2.44 16.64 -15.78
CA ILE A 59 -1.14 17.00 -16.38
C ILE A 59 -0.84 16.22 -17.66
N GLY A 60 -1.72 15.31 -18.08
CA GLY A 60 -1.54 14.45 -19.25
C GLY A 60 -0.51 13.34 -19.08
N ALA A 61 -0.14 12.99 -17.85
CA ALA A 61 0.84 11.96 -17.56
C ALA A 61 0.24 10.56 -17.60
N VAL A 62 0.95 9.61 -18.22
CA VAL A 62 0.70 8.18 -18.03
C VAL A 62 1.44 7.73 -16.78
N ALA A 63 0.75 7.08 -15.84
CA ALA A 63 1.36 6.52 -14.64
C ALA A 63 1.46 4.99 -14.72
N LEU A 64 2.64 4.42 -14.46
CA LEU A 64 2.90 2.99 -14.45
C LEU A 64 3.42 2.55 -13.07
N ASN A 65 2.65 1.69 -12.39
CA ASN A 65 3.03 1.09 -11.12
C ASN A 65 3.70 -0.26 -11.34
N LEU A 66 4.99 -0.36 -11.03
CA LEU A 66 5.80 -1.58 -11.18
C LEU A 66 5.82 -2.36 -9.87
N ILE A 67 5.12 -3.50 -9.85
CA ILE A 67 5.05 -4.41 -8.70
C ILE A 67 5.69 -5.74 -9.09
N SER A 68 6.55 -6.30 -8.23
CA SER A 68 7.22 -7.58 -8.45
C SER A 68 7.73 -8.18 -7.14
N SER A 69 8.33 -9.38 -7.18
CA SER A 69 9.16 -9.89 -6.07
C SER A 69 10.45 -9.06 -5.90
N PRO A 70 11.14 -9.15 -4.74
CA PRO A 70 12.50 -8.62 -4.60
C PRO A 70 13.44 -9.19 -5.66
N GLY A 71 14.32 -8.36 -6.21
CA GLY A 71 15.36 -8.81 -7.14
C GLY A 71 14.88 -9.20 -8.54
N SER A 72 13.61 -9.00 -8.90
CA SER A 72 13.09 -9.30 -10.25
C SER A 72 13.57 -8.33 -11.35
N GLY A 73 14.39 -7.34 -11.01
CA GLY A 73 15.00 -6.43 -11.98
C GLY A 73 14.20 -5.18 -12.32
N LYS A 74 13.26 -4.74 -11.47
CA LYS A 74 12.46 -3.51 -11.68
C LYS A 74 13.33 -2.29 -11.95
N THR A 75 14.25 -1.99 -11.04
CA THR A 75 15.17 -0.86 -11.17
C THR A 75 16.01 -0.95 -12.44
N THR A 76 16.50 -2.14 -12.77
CA THR A 76 17.29 -2.36 -13.98
C THR A 76 16.47 -2.10 -15.24
N LEU A 77 15.23 -2.61 -15.30
CA LEU A 77 14.30 -2.33 -16.39
C LEU A 77 14.08 -0.82 -16.52
N LEU A 78 13.80 -0.15 -15.40
CA LEU A 78 13.54 1.28 -15.35
C LEU A 78 14.75 2.11 -15.81
N GLU A 79 15.96 1.77 -15.37
CA GLU A 79 17.20 2.39 -15.81
C GLU A 79 17.38 2.33 -17.35
N TYR A 80 17.14 1.16 -17.96
CA TYR A 80 17.24 1.01 -19.41
C TYR A 80 16.11 1.73 -20.15
N THR A 81 14.89 1.71 -19.61
CA THR A 81 13.76 2.44 -20.19
C THR A 81 14.00 3.95 -20.18
N ILE A 82 14.51 4.49 -19.07
CA ILE A 82 14.86 5.91 -18.97
C ILE A 82 15.96 6.26 -19.98
N GLU A 83 17.02 5.47 -20.06
CA GLU A 83 18.11 5.75 -21.01
C GLU A 83 17.62 5.76 -22.46
N ALA A 84 16.68 4.87 -22.80
CA ALA A 84 16.12 4.77 -24.15
C ALA A 84 15.16 5.91 -24.50
N LEU A 85 14.43 6.48 -23.53
CA LEU A 85 13.27 7.33 -23.80
C LEU A 85 13.38 8.77 -23.27
N LYS A 86 14.31 9.07 -22.36
CA LYS A 86 14.41 10.39 -21.70
C LYS A 86 14.67 11.57 -22.65
N SER A 87 15.15 11.31 -23.86
CA SER A 87 15.35 12.34 -24.89
C SER A 87 14.07 12.67 -25.69
N GLU A 88 13.05 11.83 -25.59
CA GLU A 88 11.80 11.95 -26.36
C GLU A 88 10.62 12.36 -25.48
N ILE A 89 10.59 11.89 -24.24
CA ILE A 89 9.51 12.14 -23.27
C ILE A 89 10.07 12.51 -21.89
N ASN A 90 9.31 13.29 -21.15
CA ASN A 90 9.66 13.70 -19.79
C ASN A 90 9.26 12.58 -18.82
N ILE A 91 10.27 11.90 -18.26
CA ILE A 91 10.09 10.77 -17.35
C ILE A 91 10.39 11.23 -15.93
N ALA A 92 9.56 10.81 -14.98
CA ALA A 92 9.81 11.00 -13.56
C ALA A 92 9.49 9.73 -12.77
N VAL A 93 10.09 9.58 -11.59
CA VAL A 93 9.99 8.34 -10.80
C VAL A 93 9.62 8.62 -9.34
N ILE A 94 8.68 7.84 -8.82
CA ILE A 94 8.48 7.62 -7.39
C ILE A 94 9.02 6.24 -7.08
N GLU A 95 10.02 6.17 -6.21
CA GLU A 95 10.63 4.93 -5.76
C GLU A 95 10.13 4.62 -4.35
N GLY A 96 9.69 3.38 -4.11
CA GLY A 96 9.32 2.87 -2.80
C GLY A 96 10.21 1.72 -2.35
N ASP A 97 10.98 1.95 -1.30
CA ASP A 97 11.78 0.95 -0.59
C ASP A 97 11.44 1.00 0.91
N ILE A 98 11.75 -0.06 1.64
CA ILE A 98 11.48 -0.16 3.09
C ILE A 98 12.44 0.75 3.86
N GLU A 99 13.73 0.75 3.50
CA GLU A 99 14.76 1.39 4.32
C GLU A 99 15.87 2.12 3.55
N THR A 100 16.09 1.84 2.27
CA THR A 100 17.26 2.37 1.54
C THR A 100 16.88 3.38 0.45
N GLU A 101 17.87 4.17 0.01
CA GLU A 101 17.76 5.04 -1.18
C GLU A 101 18.49 4.48 -2.40
N ARG A 102 18.96 3.22 -2.33
CA ARG A 102 19.92 2.68 -3.29
C ARG A 102 19.36 2.69 -4.72
N ASP A 103 18.09 2.32 -4.87
CA ASP A 103 17.45 2.27 -6.17
C ASP A 103 17.10 3.68 -6.67
N ALA A 104 16.66 4.60 -5.80
CA ALA A 104 16.49 6.00 -6.18
C ALA A 104 17.80 6.65 -6.66
N ASP A 105 18.93 6.41 -5.99
CA ASP A 105 20.23 6.96 -6.41
C ASP A 105 20.68 6.44 -7.79
N ARG A 106 20.48 5.16 -8.06
CA ARG A 106 20.75 4.56 -9.39
C ARG A 106 19.92 5.24 -10.47
N ILE A 107 18.65 5.53 -10.19
CA ILE A 107 17.73 6.16 -11.13
C ILE A 107 18.06 7.65 -11.31
N ARG A 108 18.35 8.38 -10.22
CA ARG A 108 18.78 9.79 -10.27
C ARG A 108 20.02 9.96 -11.13
N ALA A 109 20.95 9.01 -11.08
CA ALA A 109 22.16 9.03 -11.93
C ALA A 109 21.85 8.99 -13.44
N LYS A 110 20.61 8.62 -13.86
CA LYS A 110 20.15 8.70 -15.26
C LYS A 110 19.71 10.10 -15.69
N GLY A 111 19.57 11.03 -14.73
CA GLY A 111 19.25 12.43 -14.97
C GLY A 111 17.76 12.75 -15.00
N VAL A 112 16.91 11.92 -14.38
CA VAL A 112 15.47 12.17 -14.26
C VAL A 112 15.08 12.58 -12.82
N PRO A 113 13.96 13.30 -12.62
CA PRO A 113 13.43 13.58 -11.29
C PRO A 113 13.02 12.29 -10.57
N VAL A 114 13.46 12.12 -9.33
CA VAL A 114 13.13 10.94 -8.50
C VAL A 114 12.79 11.35 -7.07
N ILE A 115 11.67 10.87 -6.57
CA ILE A 115 11.33 10.94 -5.14
C ILE A 115 11.42 9.53 -4.53
N GLN A 116 12.28 9.41 -3.53
CA GLN A 116 12.32 8.24 -2.65
C GLN A 116 11.21 8.34 -1.61
N LEU A 117 10.51 7.23 -1.39
CA LEU A 117 9.56 7.05 -0.30
C LEU A 117 9.94 5.84 0.53
N THR A 118 10.60 6.08 1.67
CA THR A 118 10.79 5.04 2.67
C THR A 118 9.46 4.69 3.32
N THR A 119 9.04 3.44 3.23
CA THR A 119 7.72 3.02 3.73
C THR A 119 7.67 2.83 5.25
N GLY A 120 8.81 2.87 5.94
CA GLY A 120 8.88 2.79 7.41
C GLY A 120 8.41 1.45 7.95
N GLY A 121 8.67 0.37 7.22
CA GLY A 121 8.27 -1.00 7.57
C GLY A 121 7.00 -1.48 6.83
N ALA A 122 6.29 -0.61 6.11
CA ALA A 122 5.20 -1.07 5.25
C ALA A 122 5.73 -1.81 4.02
N CYS A 123 5.02 -2.88 3.65
CA CYS A 123 5.45 -3.83 2.63
C CYS A 123 4.99 -3.48 1.20
N HIS A 124 4.39 -2.30 1.00
CA HIS A 124 3.91 -1.75 -0.27
C HIS A 124 3.77 -0.21 -0.17
N LEU A 125 3.68 0.46 -1.31
CA LEU A 125 3.21 1.85 -1.42
C LEU A 125 1.70 1.89 -1.52
N ASP A 126 1.06 2.72 -0.69
CA ASP A 126 -0.37 3.03 -0.78
C ASP A 126 -0.63 4.33 -1.57
N ALA A 127 -1.91 4.66 -1.76
CA ALA A 127 -2.32 5.86 -2.48
C ALA A 127 -1.88 7.16 -1.77
N SER A 128 -1.78 7.17 -0.44
CA SER A 128 -1.38 8.35 0.33
C SER A 128 0.12 8.64 0.19
N MET A 129 0.93 7.59 0.24
CA MET A 129 2.36 7.65 -0.04
C MET A 129 2.60 8.15 -1.47
N THR A 130 1.92 7.56 -2.45
CA THR A 130 2.02 7.96 -3.86
C THR A 130 1.61 9.42 -4.06
N HIS A 131 0.50 9.84 -3.43
CA HIS A 131 0.01 11.22 -3.47
C HIS A 131 1.07 12.21 -2.96
N ARG A 132 1.64 11.93 -1.78
CA ARG A 132 2.71 12.73 -1.20
C ARG A 132 3.94 12.75 -2.12
N GLY A 133 4.34 11.59 -2.64
CA GLY A 133 5.48 11.46 -3.55
C GLY A 133 5.33 12.32 -4.80
N PHE A 134 4.16 12.27 -5.43
CA PHE A 134 3.85 13.06 -6.61
C PHE A 134 3.94 14.57 -6.35
N HIS A 135 3.35 15.07 -5.25
CA HIS A 135 3.41 16.50 -4.95
C HIS A 135 4.80 16.98 -4.51
N LEU A 136 5.65 16.09 -4.00
CA LEU A 136 7.08 16.40 -3.78
C LEU A 136 7.83 16.40 -5.12
N LEU A 137 7.51 15.47 -6.02
CA LEU A 137 8.12 15.33 -7.34
C LEU A 137 7.87 16.57 -8.19
N GLN A 138 6.66 17.13 -8.15
CA GLN A 138 6.30 18.37 -8.85
C GLN A 138 7.13 19.60 -8.42
N LYS A 139 7.80 19.53 -7.26
CA LYS A 139 8.67 20.61 -6.77
C LYS A 139 10.13 20.43 -7.16
N GLN A 140 10.49 19.29 -7.76
CA GLN A 140 11.84 19.02 -8.25
C GLN A 140 12.08 19.72 -9.60
N PRO A 141 13.33 20.09 -9.92
CA PRO A 141 13.67 20.52 -11.27
C PRO A 141 13.26 19.46 -12.31
N GLY A 142 12.47 19.85 -13.31
CA GLY A 142 11.93 18.94 -14.33
C GLY A 142 10.70 18.13 -13.89
N GLY A 143 10.18 18.35 -12.68
CA GLY A 143 8.93 17.73 -12.20
C GLY A 143 7.66 18.49 -12.58
N ASP A 144 7.79 19.67 -13.20
CA ASP A 144 6.70 20.53 -13.66
C ASP A 144 6.04 20.03 -14.95
N LYS A 145 6.74 19.20 -15.73
CA LYS A 145 6.22 18.53 -16.91
C LYS A 145 6.61 17.05 -16.89
N ILE A 146 5.62 16.17 -16.80
CA ILE A 146 5.81 14.73 -16.75
C ILE A 146 4.88 14.10 -17.79
N ASP A 147 5.44 13.40 -18.77
CA ASP A 147 4.66 12.64 -19.75
C ASP A 147 4.46 11.18 -19.27
N LEU A 148 5.46 10.65 -18.55
CA LEU A 148 5.46 9.29 -18.02
C LEU A 148 5.97 9.27 -16.56
N LEU A 149 5.10 8.85 -15.65
CA LEU A 149 5.41 8.65 -14.23
C LEU A 149 5.58 7.15 -13.95
N PHE A 150 6.79 6.74 -13.56
CA PHE A 150 6.99 5.41 -12.97
C PHE A 150 6.81 5.45 -11.46
N ILE A 151 6.10 4.47 -10.93
CA ILE A 151 6.02 4.18 -9.51
C ILE A 151 6.66 2.81 -9.32
N GLU A 152 7.92 2.78 -8.88
CA GLU A 152 8.59 1.53 -8.52
C GLU A 152 8.15 1.15 -7.10
N ASN A 153 7.30 0.13 -6.98
CA ASN A 153 6.76 -0.31 -5.69
C ASN A 153 7.77 -1.19 -4.95
N VAL A 154 7.52 -1.41 -3.65
CA VAL A 154 8.29 -2.35 -2.85
C VAL A 154 8.26 -3.72 -3.52
N GLY A 155 9.40 -4.41 -3.55
CA GLY A 155 9.49 -5.77 -4.05
C GLY A 155 8.72 -6.74 -3.15
N ASN A 156 7.42 -6.88 -3.36
CA ASN A 156 6.56 -7.78 -2.59
C ASN A 156 5.31 -8.15 -3.40
N LEU A 157 4.98 -9.44 -3.44
CA LEU A 157 3.79 -9.98 -4.12
C LEU A 157 2.73 -10.52 -3.15
N VAL A 158 2.93 -10.37 -1.85
CA VAL A 158 2.02 -10.90 -0.81
C VAL A 158 1.03 -9.84 -0.32
N CYS A 159 1.52 -8.62 -0.09
CA CYS A 159 0.65 -7.54 0.39
C CYS A 159 -0.23 -7.04 -0.76
N PRO A 160 -1.53 -6.78 -0.52
CA PRO A 160 -2.39 -6.18 -1.53
C PRO A 160 -1.83 -4.79 -1.87
N ALA A 161 -1.42 -4.63 -3.12
CA ALA A 161 -1.12 -3.33 -3.71
C ALA A 161 -2.32 -3.01 -4.61
N THR A 162 -3.19 -2.12 -4.13
CA THR A 162 -4.41 -1.66 -4.81
C THR A 162 -4.38 -0.16 -4.95
#